data_AF-A0A940V7Z6-F1
#
_entry.id   AF-A0A940V7Z6-F1
#
_cell.length_a   1.000
_cell.length_b   1.000
_cell.length_c   1.000
_cell.angle_alpha   90.00
_cell.angle_beta   90.00
_cell.angle_gamma   90.00
#
_symmetry.space_group_name_H-M   'P 1'
#
loop_
_entity.id
_entity.type
_entity.pdbx_description
1 polymer ?
#
loop_
_entity_poly.entity_id
_entity_poly.type
_entity_poly.pdbx_seq_one_letter_code
_entity_poly.pdbx_strand_id
1 'polypeptide(L)'
;RQGVLFANGADTKYLAVVSNRWDLEAPALLRWHWQKAGTIELVHAITKNELGAAVPPCGRFGANAAWYRLSLLTYNVLSALKSLGLPASLSAARPKRLRFALFTLAGRLITHAGQLILRVSAAQAALAGLIAARQRLALIAQALPAG
;
A
#
# COMPACT_ATOMS: atom_id res chain seq x y z
N ARG A 1 0.98 42.12 -1.72
CA ARG A 1 2.31 41.85 -1.11
C ARG A 1 2.49 40.34 -1.07
N GLN A 2 3.39 39.77 -1.87
CA GLN A 2 3.76 38.36 -1.78
C GLN A 2 4.43 38.13 -0.43
N GLY A 3 3.96 37.13 0.33
CA GLY A 3 4.53 36.75 1.61
C GLY A 3 5.94 36.19 1.44
N VAL A 4 6.78 36.35 2.46
CA VAL A 4 8.15 35.82 2.50
C VAL A 4 8.08 34.29 2.37
N LEU A 5 8.89 33.72 1.47
CA LEU A 5 8.75 32.33 1.00
C LEU A 5 8.97 31.29 2.12
N PHE A 6 9.73 31.65 3.15
CA PHE A 6 10.06 30.81 4.29
C PHE A 6 9.70 31.48 5.62
N ALA A 7 9.30 30.68 6.61
CA ALA A 7 8.81 31.15 7.91
C ALA A 7 9.84 31.96 8.72
N ASN A 8 11.12 31.88 8.37
CA ASN A 8 12.22 32.62 9.01
C ASN A 8 12.55 33.94 8.29
N GLY A 9 11.79 34.33 7.27
CA GLY A 9 12.02 35.58 6.53
C GLY A 9 13.22 35.54 5.58
N ALA A 10 13.87 34.39 5.41
CA ALA A 10 14.95 34.22 4.46
C ALA A 10 14.39 33.97 3.04
N ASP A 11 15.13 34.40 2.02
CA ASP A 11 14.78 34.12 0.62
C ASP A 11 15.32 32.76 0.13
N THR A 12 16.22 32.14 0.90
CA THR A 12 16.89 30.89 0.52
C THR A 12 16.96 29.92 1.70
N LYS A 13 16.67 28.64 1.45
CA LYS A 13 16.80 27.55 2.41
C LYS A 13 17.91 26.60 2.00
N TYR A 14 18.95 26.49 2.82
CA TYR A 14 20.00 25.50 2.64
C TYR A 14 19.60 24.16 3.25
N LEU A 15 19.82 23.07 2.53
CA LEU A 15 19.54 21.71 2.95
C LEU A 15 20.77 20.85 2.67
N ALA A 16 21.14 19.99 3.61
CA ALA A 16 22.23 19.02 3.45
C ALA A 16 21.66 17.59 3.47
N VAL A 17 22.19 16.72 2.60
CA VAL A 17 21.86 15.30 2.55
C VAL A 17 23.16 14.50 2.71
N VAL A 18 23.19 13.60 3.69
CA VAL A 18 24.31 12.68 3.93
C VAL A 18 23.87 11.28 3.53
N SER A 19 24.67 10.57 2.74
CA SER A 19 24.33 9.23 2.25
C SER A 19 25.55 8.32 2.17
N ASN A 20 25.33 7.01 2.30
CA ASN A 20 26.30 5.95 2.05
C ASN A 20 26.12 5.30 0.66
N ARG A 21 25.32 5.91 -0.23
CA ARG A 21 25.14 5.47 -1.62
C ARG A 21 26.15 6.14 -2.55
N TRP A 22 27.33 5.53 -2.62
CA TRP A 22 28.45 5.98 -3.44
C TRP A 22 28.25 5.75 -4.94
N ASP A 23 27.26 4.94 -5.31
CA ASP A 23 26.88 4.58 -6.68
C ASP A 23 26.03 5.65 -7.40
N LEU A 24 25.60 6.70 -6.68
CA LEU A 24 24.69 7.71 -7.21
C LEU A 24 25.35 9.09 -7.30
N GLU A 25 25.26 9.70 -8.48
CA GLU A 25 25.60 11.11 -8.67
C GLU A 25 24.71 12.05 -7.84
N ALA A 26 25.26 13.18 -7.38
CA ALA A 26 24.58 14.08 -6.44
C ALA A 26 23.15 14.51 -6.87
N PRO A 27 22.86 14.88 -8.14
CA PRO A 27 21.50 15.21 -8.57
C PRO A 27 20.54 14.01 -8.50
N ALA A 28 21.02 12.80 -8.79
CA ALA A 28 20.22 11.58 -8.70
C ALA A 28 19.94 11.21 -7.24
N LEU A 29 20.94 11.37 -6.36
CA LEU A 29 20.79 11.17 -4.92
C LEU A 29 19.75 12.13 -4.32
N LEU A 30 19.78 13.41 -4.69
CA LEU A 30 18.79 14.40 -4.24
C LEU A 30 17.38 14.06 -4.71
N ARG A 31 17.21 13.70 -5.98
CA ARG A 31 15.90 13.25 -6.51
C ARG A 31 15.39 12.02 -5.78
N TRP A 32 16.24 11.01 -5.59
CA TRP A 32 15.89 9.80 -4.84
C TRP A 32 15.48 10.12 -3.40
N HIS A 33 16.22 11.00 -2.72
CA HIS A 33 15.91 11.43 -1.36
C HIS A 33 14.51 12.10 -1.30
N TRP A 34 14.19 12.94 -2.26
CA TRP A 34 12.90 13.64 -2.33
C TRP A 34 11.72 12.77 -2.79
N GLN A 35 11.94 11.61 -3.41
CA GLN A 35 10.82 10.69 -3.73
C GLN A 35 10.04 10.25 -2.48
N LYS A 36 10.65 10.34 -1.28
CA LYS A 36 9.97 10.10 0.00
C LYS A 36 9.08 11.27 0.46
N ALA A 37 9.36 12.49 0.00
CA ALA A 37 8.62 13.69 0.42
C ALA A 37 7.16 13.62 -0.04
N GLY A 38 6.23 13.95 0.84
CA GLY A 38 4.78 13.83 0.62
C GLY A 38 4.20 12.42 0.74
N THR A 39 5.00 11.37 0.51
CA THR A 39 4.54 9.98 0.63
C THR A 39 4.30 9.56 2.08
N ILE A 40 5.13 10.05 3.02
CA ILE A 40 5.02 9.67 4.43
C ILE A 40 3.75 10.22 5.10
N GLU A 41 3.29 11.40 4.70
CA GLU A 41 2.03 11.95 5.21
C GLU A 41 0.83 11.11 4.75
N LEU A 42 0.88 10.63 3.50
CA LEU A 42 -0.12 9.69 2.99
C LEU A 42 -0.06 8.35 3.74
N VAL A 43 1.13 7.82 4.03
CA VAL A 43 1.31 6.60 4.84
C VAL A 43 0.71 6.79 6.24
N HIS A 44 1.02 7.90 6.90
CA HIS A 44 0.46 8.24 8.21
C HIS A 44 -1.06 8.38 8.15
N ALA A 45 -1.60 9.09 7.15
CA ALA A 45 -3.04 9.26 6.98
C ALA A 45 -3.76 7.92 6.76
N ILE A 46 -3.22 7.04 5.91
CA ILE A 46 -3.79 5.71 5.67
C ILE A 46 -3.73 4.85 6.93
N THR A 47 -2.55 4.77 7.56
CA THR A 47 -2.33 3.90 8.72
C THR A 47 -3.20 4.33 9.89
N LYS A 48 -3.26 5.65 10.16
CA LYS A 48 -4.06 6.24 11.23
C LYS A 48 -5.56 6.08 10.97
N ASN A 49 -6.04 6.52 9.80
CA ASN A 49 -7.47 6.71 9.56
C ASN A 49 -8.17 5.52 8.90
N GLU A 50 -7.44 4.63 8.24
CA GLU A 50 -8.03 3.49 7.49
C GLU A 50 -7.60 2.12 8.01
N LEU A 51 -6.46 2.02 8.71
CA LEU A 51 -5.92 0.76 9.24
C LEU A 51 -5.95 0.68 10.78
N GLY A 52 -6.69 1.59 11.42
CA GLY A 52 -7.03 1.51 12.84
C GLY A 52 -5.93 1.94 13.82
N ALA A 53 -4.79 2.44 13.34
CA ALA A 53 -3.70 2.84 14.24
C ALA A 53 -4.05 4.04 15.13
N ALA A 54 -5.08 4.83 14.79
CA ALA A 54 -5.55 5.92 15.64
C ALA A 54 -6.20 5.45 16.96
N VAL A 55 -6.73 4.22 17.00
CA VAL A 55 -7.57 3.74 18.10
C VAL A 55 -6.93 2.49 18.69
N PRO A 56 -6.14 2.62 19.77
CA PRO A 56 -5.55 1.47 20.43
C PRO A 56 -6.64 0.58 21.06
N PRO A 57 -6.46 -0.75 21.06
CA PRO A 57 -7.48 -1.67 21.54
C PRO A 57 -7.64 -1.71 23.06
N CYS A 58 -6.63 -1.31 23.85
CA CYS A 58 -6.72 -1.30 25.32
C CYS A 58 -5.67 -0.38 25.99
N GLY A 59 -5.71 -0.29 27.33
CA GLY A 59 -4.74 0.49 28.13
C GLY A 59 -3.36 -0.16 28.30
N ARG A 60 -3.05 -1.26 27.59
CA ARG A 60 -1.80 -2.01 27.76
C ARG A 60 -0.81 -1.67 26.65
N PHE A 61 0.35 -1.12 27.02
CA PHE A 61 1.37 -0.67 26.07
C PHE A 61 1.81 -1.76 25.08
N GLY A 62 2.10 -2.97 25.57
CA GLY A 62 2.55 -4.08 24.71
C GLY A 62 1.49 -4.52 23.69
N ALA A 63 0.22 -4.57 24.09
CA ALA A 63 -0.88 -4.89 23.18
C ALA A 63 -1.08 -3.81 22.12
N ASN A 64 -0.95 -2.54 22.51
CA ASN A 64 -1.02 -1.42 21.58
C ASN A 64 0.17 -1.43 20.60
N ALA A 65 1.39 -1.73 21.06
CA ALA A 65 2.55 -1.87 20.18
C ALA A 65 2.34 -3.00 19.15
N ALA A 66 1.78 -4.14 19.56
CA ALA A 66 1.41 -5.21 18.63
C ALA A 66 0.34 -4.75 17.63
N TRP A 67 -0.68 -4.02 18.08
CA TRP A 67 -1.71 -3.43 17.22
C TRP A 67 -1.12 -2.50 16.14
N TYR A 68 -0.26 -1.56 16.54
CA TYR A 68 0.44 -0.68 15.60
C TYR A 68 1.27 -1.46 14.57
N ARG A 69 1.98 -2.51 14.99
CA ARG A 69 2.74 -3.38 14.08
C ARG A 69 1.84 -4.08 13.07
N LEU A 70 0.67 -4.57 13.50
CA LEU A 70 -0.31 -5.19 12.59
C LEU A 70 -0.86 -4.18 11.57
N SER A 71 -1.16 -2.95 11.99
CA SER A 71 -1.59 -1.88 11.07
C SER A 71 -0.52 -1.57 10.02
N LEU A 72 0.75 -1.45 10.42
CA LEU A 72 1.86 -1.20 9.50
C LEU A 72 2.14 -2.40 8.58
N LEU A 73 2.08 -3.62 9.11
CA LEU A 73 2.21 -4.84 8.31
C LEU A 73 1.11 -4.91 7.24
N THR A 74 -0.13 -4.59 7.62
CA THR A 74 -1.26 -4.53 6.69
C THR A 74 -1.01 -3.49 5.59
N TYR A 75 -0.49 -2.30 5.92
CA TYR A 75 -0.11 -1.31 4.92
C TYR A 75 0.92 -1.86 3.91
N ASN A 76 1.96 -2.54 4.40
CA ASN A 76 3.01 -3.12 3.55
C ASN A 76 2.45 -4.21 2.63
N VAL A 77 1.65 -5.14 3.18
CA VAL A 77 1.02 -6.22 2.41
C VAL A 77 0.08 -5.66 1.34
N LEU A 78 -0.73 -4.64 1.66
CA LEU A 78 -1.60 -4.00 0.68
C LEU A 78 -0.80 -3.25 -0.41
N SER A 79 0.31 -2.62 -0.04
CA SER A 79 1.20 -1.95 -1.00
C SER A 79 1.85 -2.96 -1.95
N ALA A 80 2.34 -4.08 -1.42
CA ALA A 80 2.87 -5.19 -2.21
C ALA A 80 1.79 -5.78 -3.14
N LEU A 81 0.58 -6.04 -2.62
CA LEU A 81 -0.54 -6.54 -3.41
C LEU A 81 -0.86 -5.63 -4.60
N LYS A 82 -0.92 -4.31 -4.37
CA LYS A 82 -1.16 -3.32 -5.44
C LYS A 82 -0.06 -3.31 -6.50
N SER A 83 1.20 -3.42 -6.07
CA SER A 83 2.36 -3.37 -6.97
C SER A 83 2.58 -4.66 -7.75
N LEU A 84 2.30 -5.81 -7.14
CA LEU A 84 2.64 -7.13 -7.69
C LEU A 84 1.46 -7.83 -8.37
N GLY A 85 0.27 -7.69 -7.78
CA GLY A 85 -0.88 -8.51 -8.15
C GLY A 85 -1.98 -7.72 -8.86
N LEU A 86 -2.31 -6.50 -8.44
CA LEU A 86 -3.55 -5.86 -8.91
C LEU A 86 -3.41 -5.21 -10.31
N PRO A 87 -4.54 -4.99 -11.02
CA PRO A 87 -4.53 -4.21 -12.25
C PRO A 87 -4.19 -2.73 -11.99
N ALA A 88 -3.70 -2.03 -13.03
CA ALA A 88 -3.29 -0.62 -12.94
C ALA A 88 -4.38 0.32 -12.39
N SER A 89 -5.66 0.02 -12.64
CA SER A 89 -6.82 0.76 -12.13
C SER A 89 -6.95 0.77 -10.60
N LEU A 90 -6.25 -0.14 -9.92
CA LEU A 90 -6.21 -0.27 -8.45
C LEU A 90 -4.84 0.07 -7.85
N SER A 91 -3.86 0.49 -8.66
CA SER A 91 -2.50 0.83 -8.18
C SER A 91 -2.49 1.93 -7.09
N ALA A 92 -3.35 2.94 -7.25
CA ALA A 92 -3.54 4.03 -6.30
C ALA A 92 -4.73 3.82 -5.33
N ALA A 93 -5.32 2.62 -5.30
CA ALA A 93 -6.47 2.37 -4.44
C ALA A 93 -6.10 2.44 -2.94
N ARG A 94 -6.92 3.19 -2.19
CA ARG A 94 -6.89 3.22 -0.72
C ARG A 94 -7.44 1.89 -0.15
N PRO A 95 -7.05 1.48 1.07
CA PRO A 95 -7.58 0.28 1.71
C PRO A 95 -9.11 0.18 1.70
N LYS A 96 -9.83 1.28 1.95
CA LYS A 96 -11.30 1.28 1.91
C LYS A 96 -11.86 0.89 0.53
N ARG A 97 -11.24 1.36 -0.56
CA ARG A 97 -11.63 0.98 -1.93
C ARG A 97 -11.33 -0.49 -2.19
N LEU A 98 -10.17 -0.97 -1.76
CA LEU A 98 -9.80 -2.40 -1.89
C LEU A 98 -10.75 -3.31 -1.12
N ARG A 99 -11.21 -2.91 0.07
CA ARG A 99 -12.21 -3.65 0.85
C ARG A 99 -13.43 -3.97 0.01
N PHE A 100 -14.06 -2.96 -0.59
CA PHE A 100 -15.28 -3.15 -1.35
C PHE A 100 -15.05 -3.76 -2.73
N ALA A 101 -13.94 -3.45 -3.38
CA ALA A 101 -13.65 -3.95 -4.72
C ALA A 101 -13.17 -5.42 -4.72
N LEU A 102 -12.50 -5.86 -3.65
CA LEU A 102 -11.80 -7.15 -3.62
C LEU A 102 -12.24 -8.02 -2.44
N PHE A 103 -12.11 -7.52 -1.22
CA PHE A 103 -12.16 -8.36 -0.02
C PHE A 103 -13.58 -8.70 0.45
N THR A 104 -14.56 -7.86 0.12
CA THR A 104 -15.97 -8.08 0.45
C THR A 104 -16.81 -8.37 -0.79
N LEU A 105 -16.18 -8.88 -1.85
CA LEU A 105 -16.89 -9.26 -3.07
C LEU A 105 -17.79 -10.46 -2.77
N ALA A 106 -19.10 -10.28 -2.94
CA ALA A 106 -20.06 -11.34 -2.72
C ALA A 106 -19.98 -12.40 -3.82
N GLY A 107 -19.94 -13.67 -3.42
CA GLY A 107 -19.99 -14.80 -4.33
C GLY A 107 -20.71 -15.99 -3.69
N ARG A 108 -21.37 -16.78 -4.52
CA ARG A 108 -22.02 -18.03 -4.14
C ARG A 108 -21.18 -19.19 -4.67
N LEU A 109 -20.69 -20.04 -3.77
CA LEU A 109 -20.13 -21.32 -4.13
C LEU A 109 -21.26 -22.31 -4.38
N ILE A 110 -21.21 -22.99 -5.53
CA ILE A 110 -22.14 -24.07 -5.86
C ILE A 110 -21.34 -25.28 -6.33
N THR A 111 -21.85 -26.48 -6.05
CA THR A 111 -21.31 -27.72 -6.59
C THR A 111 -22.28 -28.23 -7.65
N HIS A 112 -21.81 -28.47 -8.87
CA HIS A 112 -22.62 -28.97 -9.96
C HIS A 112 -21.80 -29.96 -10.79
N ALA A 113 -22.36 -31.15 -11.06
CA ALA A 113 -21.69 -32.21 -11.83
C ALA A 113 -20.24 -32.52 -11.37
N GLY A 114 -20.01 -32.54 -10.05
CA GLY A 114 -18.67 -32.79 -9.47
C GLY A 114 -17.69 -31.60 -9.53
N GLN A 115 -18.09 -30.45 -10.07
CA GLN A 115 -17.28 -29.24 -10.14
C GLN A 115 -17.70 -28.21 -9.09
N LEU A 116 -16.72 -27.51 -8.50
CA LEU A 116 -16.93 -26.38 -7.62
C LEU A 116 -16.91 -25.08 -8.44
N ILE A 117 -18.03 -24.35 -8.45
CA ILE A 117 -18.20 -23.12 -9.23
C ILE A 117 -18.44 -21.95 -8.30
N LEU A 118 -17.66 -20.87 -8.46
CA LEU A 118 -17.89 -19.59 -7.77
C LEU A 118 -18.69 -18.65 -8.67
N ARG A 119 -19.95 -18.38 -8.33
CA ARG A 119 -20.79 -17.37 -8.99
C ARG A 119 -20.60 -16.03 -8.29
N VAL A 120 -20.10 -15.04 -9.00
CA VAL A 120 -19.82 -13.71 -8.45
C VAL A 120 -20.73 -12.67 -9.11
N SER A 121 -21.35 -11.79 -8.33
CA SER A 121 -22.13 -10.66 -8.85
C SER A 121 -21.23 -9.47 -9.18
N ALA A 122 -20.20 -9.71 -10.00
CA ALA A 122 -19.26 -8.68 -10.45
C ALA A 122 -19.33 -8.54 -11.97
N ALA A 123 -19.03 -7.33 -12.47
CA ALA A 123 -18.82 -7.15 -13.91
C ALA A 123 -17.70 -8.09 -14.40
N GLN A 124 -17.89 -8.70 -15.57
CA GLN A 124 -16.97 -9.69 -16.13
C GLN A 124 -15.52 -9.16 -16.24
N ALA A 125 -15.36 -7.89 -16.63
CA ALA A 125 -14.05 -7.24 -16.70
C ALA A 125 -13.36 -7.12 -15.34
N ALA A 126 -14.11 -6.84 -14.26
CA ALA A 126 -13.57 -6.77 -12.91
C ALA A 126 -13.09 -8.15 -12.46
N LEU A 127 -13.90 -9.21 -12.69
CA LEU A 127 -13.55 -10.58 -12.34
C LEU A 127 -12.31 -11.08 -13.10
N ALA A 128 -12.20 -10.80 -14.40
CA ALA A 128 -11.03 -11.13 -15.19
C ALA A 128 -9.75 -10.51 -14.61
N GLY A 129 -9.82 -9.24 -14.17
CA GLY A 129 -8.72 -8.57 -13.49
C GLY A 129 -8.28 -9.27 -12.20
N LEU A 130 -9.22 -9.83 -11.42
CA LEU A 130 -8.93 -10.58 -10.20
C LEU A 130 -8.26 -11.92 -10.47
N ILE A 131 -8.72 -12.63 -11.49
CA ILE A 131 -8.14 -13.91 -11.90
C ILE A 131 -6.69 -13.67 -12.35
N ALA A 132 -6.46 -12.69 -13.21
CA ALA A 132 -5.12 -12.31 -13.66
C ALA A 132 -4.22 -11.87 -12.49
N ALA A 133 -4.79 -11.19 -11.48
CA ALA A 133 -4.06 -10.84 -10.27
C ALA A 133 -3.62 -12.06 -9.46
N ARG A 134 -4.54 -13.01 -9.24
CA ARG A 134 -4.24 -14.30 -8.57
C ARG A 134 -3.17 -15.09 -9.30
N GLN A 135 -3.24 -15.16 -10.62
CA GLN A 135 -2.26 -15.86 -11.45
C GLN A 135 -0.86 -15.24 -11.31
N ARG A 136 -0.74 -13.91 -11.39
CA ARG A 136 0.53 -13.20 -11.17
C ARG A 136 1.14 -13.49 -9.79
N LEU A 137 0.33 -13.46 -8.74
CA LEU A 137 0.79 -13.77 -7.38
C LEU A 137 1.24 -15.24 -7.25
N ALA A 138 0.54 -16.18 -7.90
CA ALA A 138 0.92 -17.59 -7.89
C ALA A 138 2.29 -17.82 -8.56
N LEU A 139 2.56 -17.15 -9.69
CA LEU A 139 3.86 -17.22 -10.36
C LEU A 139 4.99 -16.67 -9.47
N ILE A 140 4.76 -15.56 -8.76
CA ILE A 140 5.73 -15.02 -7.81
C ILE A 140 6.01 -16.01 -6.69
N ALA A 141 4.96 -16.63 -6.13
CA ALA A 141 5.12 -17.61 -5.05
C ALA A 141 5.92 -18.85 -5.50
N GLN A 142 5.73 -19.30 -6.75
CA GLN A 142 6.48 -20.43 -7.31
C GLN A 142 7.96 -20.09 -7.60
N ALA A 143 8.26 -18.82 -7.86
CA ALA A 143 9.61 -18.34 -8.12
C ALA A 143 10.43 -18.06 -6.84
N LEU A 144 9.79 -18.05 -5.65
CA LEU A 144 10.54 -17.94 -4.40
C LEU A 144 11.30 -19.27 -4.14
N PRO A 145 12.61 -19.22 -3.84
CA PRO A 145 13.34 -20.41 -3.44
C PRO A 145 12.68 -20.99 -2.17
N ALA A 146 12.54 -22.33 -2.14
CA ALA A 146 12.14 -23.02 -0.92
C ALA A 146 13.22 -22.76 0.13
N GLY A 147 12.88 -21.97 1.14
CA GLY A 147 13.73 -21.68 2.29
C GLY A 147 13.88 -22.88 3.22
#